data_AF-A0A9D4QCH7-F1
#
_entry.id   AF-A0A9D4QCH7-F1
#
_cell.length_a   1.000
_cell.length_b   1.000
_cell.length_c   1.000
_cell.angle_alpha   90.00
_cell.angle_beta   90.00
_cell.angle_gamma   90.00
#
_symmetry.space_group_name_H-M   'P 1'
#
loop_
_entity.id
_entity.type
_entity.pdbx_description
1 polymer ?
#
loop_
_entity_poly.entity_id
_entity_poly.type
_entity_poly.pdbx_seq_one_letter_code
_entity_poly.pdbx_strand_id
1 'polypeptide(L)'
;MEAAEAAEPRDQWGYKIEPILSCLSLSFGLGNIWRFPYLTYKNGGGVPVVMMYTVFLTSIYYNVISSYALAYFYYSLWKVQPWTTCNPEWTNEYCFVQGSVFKSCKEANESLLILFGRVNSTESDAVAINNGSVVIMVPRDEFEARYKGCKNANETSMEQFF
;
A
#
# COMPACT_ATOMS: atom_id res chain seq x y z
N MET A 1 28.44 -56.63 27.00
CA MET A 1 29.44 -55.60 26.64
C MET A 1 28.71 -54.61 25.74
N GLU A 2 28.17 -53.55 26.33
CA GLU A 2 27.66 -52.41 25.57
C GLU A 2 28.72 -51.32 25.72
N ALA A 3 29.31 -50.92 24.60
CA ALA A 3 30.35 -49.91 24.57
C ALA A 3 29.74 -48.56 24.97
N ALA A 4 30.32 -47.90 25.98
CA ALA A 4 30.02 -46.51 26.27
C ALA A 4 30.55 -45.66 25.11
N GLU A 5 29.65 -45.16 24.27
CA GLU A 5 29.96 -44.19 23.21
C GLU A 5 30.51 -42.92 23.87
N ALA A 6 31.74 -42.53 23.50
CA ALA A 6 32.38 -41.33 24.03
C ALA A 6 31.63 -40.10 23.52
N ALA A 7 30.98 -39.38 24.43
CA ALA A 7 30.23 -38.16 24.09
C ALA A 7 31.16 -37.11 23.46
N GLU A 8 30.86 -36.69 22.24
CA GLU A 8 31.54 -35.58 21.57
C GLU A 8 31.47 -34.28 22.42
N PRO A 9 32.48 -33.40 22.33
CA PRO A 9 32.51 -32.16 23.10
C PRO A 9 31.30 -31.29 22.77
N ARG A 10 30.62 -30.78 23.80
CA ARG A 10 29.45 -29.90 23.64
C ARG A 10 29.81 -28.66 22.81
N ASP A 11 29.01 -28.41 21.77
CA ASP A 11 29.11 -27.17 21.00
C ASP A 11 29.00 -25.95 21.91
N GLN A 12 29.95 -25.03 21.73
CA GLN A 12 30.02 -23.77 22.45
C GLN A 12 29.46 -22.64 21.59
N TRP A 13 28.79 -21.69 22.22
CA TRP A 13 28.33 -20.46 21.58
C TRP A 13 29.54 -19.68 21.00
N GLY A 14 29.46 -19.29 19.73
CA GLY A 14 30.50 -18.55 19.02
C GLY A 14 30.66 -17.10 19.47
N TYR A 15 29.58 -16.43 19.90
CA TYR A 15 29.64 -15.06 20.43
C TYR A 15 28.98 -14.93 21.82
N LYS A 16 29.62 -14.17 22.72
CA LYS A 16 29.18 -14.01 24.11
C LYS A 16 27.77 -13.44 24.28
N ILE A 17 27.26 -12.72 23.27
CA ILE A 17 25.90 -12.17 23.28
C ILE A 17 24.82 -13.18 22.82
N GLU A 18 25.18 -14.37 22.28
CA GLU A 18 24.22 -15.43 21.92
C GLU A 18 23.41 -15.91 23.12
N PRO A 19 24.05 -16.40 24.20
CA PRO A 19 23.30 -16.90 25.35
C PRO A 19 22.48 -15.79 26.02
N ILE A 20 22.95 -14.53 25.96
CA ILE A 20 22.23 -13.38 26.52
C ILE A 20 20.97 -13.10 25.71
N LEU A 21 21.06 -13.06 24.37
CA LEU A 21 19.94 -12.79 23.49
C LEU A 21 18.89 -13.93 23.54
N SER A 22 19.33 -15.18 23.64
CA SER A 22 18.44 -16.34 23.85
C SER A 22 17.73 -16.29 25.21
N CYS A 23 18.41 -15.89 26.29
CA CYS A 23 17.78 -15.73 27.60
C CYS A 23 16.78 -14.58 27.63
N LEU A 24 17.06 -13.48 26.93
CA LEU A 24 16.13 -12.35 26.81
C LEU A 24 14.87 -12.75 26.04
N SER A 25 14.99 -13.45 24.91
CA SER A 25 13.82 -13.90 24.14
C SER A 25 12.93 -14.88 24.92
N LEU A 26 13.54 -15.74 25.76
CA LEU A 26 12.80 -16.60 26.70
C LEU A 26 12.12 -15.80 27.81
N SER A 27 12.75 -14.72 28.29
CA SER A 27 12.24 -13.89 29.39
C SER A 27 11.06 -13.00 28.96
N PHE A 28 11.05 -12.50 27.72
CA PHE A 28 9.94 -11.73 27.16
C PHE A 28 8.78 -12.61 26.65
N GLY A 29 8.80 -13.92 26.90
CA GLY A 29 7.83 -14.86 26.37
C GLY A 29 6.36 -14.56 26.73
N LEU A 30 5.46 -14.95 25.81
CA LEU A 30 3.99 -14.81 25.86
C LEU A 30 3.35 -15.15 27.22
N GLY A 31 3.96 -16.03 28.00
CA GLY A 31 3.50 -16.39 29.35
C GLY A 31 3.47 -15.21 30.33
N ASN A 32 4.42 -14.28 30.25
CA ASN A 32 4.44 -13.08 31.09
C ASN A 32 3.37 -12.06 30.67
N ILE A 33 3.01 -12.05 29.38
CA ILE A 33 2.06 -11.10 28.79
C ILE A 33 0.62 -11.39 29.23
N TRP A 34 0.23 -12.66 29.38
CA TRP A 34 -1.11 -13.06 29.82
C TRP A 34 -1.20 -13.20 31.36
N ARG A 35 -0.17 -13.75 32.01
CA ARG A 35 -0.24 -14.14 33.43
C ARG A 35 -0.08 -12.95 34.37
N PHE A 36 0.74 -11.96 34.00
CA PHE A 36 1.00 -10.79 34.82
C PHE A 36 -0.26 -9.90 34.97
N PRO A 37 -0.99 -9.53 33.90
CA PRO A 37 -2.19 -8.71 34.03
C PRO A 37 -3.30 -9.38 34.83
N TYR A 38 -3.50 -10.68 34.66
CA TYR A 38 -4.49 -11.45 35.41
C TYR A 38 -4.20 -11.47 36.92
N LEU A 39 -2.93 -11.66 37.30
CA LEU A 39 -2.51 -11.70 38.69
C LEU A 39 -2.66 -10.33 39.37
N THR A 40 -2.28 -9.26 38.68
CA THR A 40 -2.41 -7.89 39.20
C THR A 40 -3.86 -7.39 39.27
N TYR A 41 -4.71 -7.83 38.34
CA TYR A 41 -6.14 -7.55 38.38
C TYR A 41 -6.79 -8.16 39.62
N LYS A 42 -6.47 -9.42 39.94
CA LYS A 42 -6.96 -10.11 41.15
C LYS A 42 -6.47 -9.44 42.43
N ASN A 43 -5.29 -8.84 42.42
CA ASN A 43 -4.69 -8.15 43.56
C ASN A 43 -5.12 -6.67 43.68
N GLY A 44 -6.18 -6.24 42.97
CA GLY A 44 -6.76 -4.90 43.10
C GLY A 44 -6.09 -3.80 42.27
N GLY A 45 -5.19 -4.15 41.34
CA GLY A 45 -4.53 -3.20 40.44
C GLY A 45 -5.09 -3.26 39.02
N GLY A 46 -5.78 -2.20 38.57
CA GLY A 46 -6.34 -2.11 37.21
C GLY A 46 -5.37 -1.59 36.12
N VAL A 47 -4.33 -0.85 36.52
CA VAL A 47 -3.31 -0.24 35.62
C VAL A 47 -2.66 -1.24 34.65
N PRO A 48 -2.20 -2.44 35.07
CA PRO A 48 -1.54 -3.39 34.17
C PRO A 48 -2.46 -4.00 33.11
N VAL A 49 -3.76 -4.09 33.35
CA VAL A 49 -4.73 -4.54 32.33
C VAL A 49 -4.85 -3.49 31.23
N VAL A 50 -4.92 -2.20 31.61
CA VAL A 50 -4.95 -1.08 30.65
C VAL A 50 -3.67 -1.05 29.83
N MET A 51 -2.50 -1.20 30.45
CA MET A 51 -1.23 -1.25 29.71
C MET A 51 -1.15 -2.43 28.73
N MET A 52 -1.66 -3.61 29.09
CA MET A 52 -1.69 -4.74 28.17
C MET A 52 -2.58 -4.44 26.94
N TYR A 53 -3.76 -3.86 27.17
CA TYR A 53 -4.68 -3.50 26.10
C TYR A 53 -4.08 -2.44 25.16
N THR A 54 -3.43 -1.40 25.70
CA THR A 54 -2.80 -0.38 24.87
C THR A 54 -1.62 -0.92 24.07
N VAL A 55 -0.77 -1.77 24.66
CA VAL A 55 0.35 -2.41 23.94
C VAL A 55 -0.17 -3.34 22.85
N PHE A 56 -1.23 -4.12 23.12
CA PHE A 56 -1.83 -5.03 22.14
C PHE A 56 -2.42 -4.27 20.94
N LEU A 57 -3.22 -3.22 21.19
CA LEU A 57 -3.79 -2.37 20.14
C LEU A 57 -2.70 -1.68 19.31
N THR A 58 -1.69 -1.13 20.00
CA THR A 58 -0.54 -0.49 19.34
C THR A 58 0.22 -1.49 18.47
N SER A 59 0.43 -2.71 18.96
CA SER A 59 1.12 -3.77 18.21
C SER A 59 0.38 -4.17 16.94
N ILE A 60 -0.95 -4.33 16.99
CA ILE A 60 -1.75 -4.65 15.79
C ILE A 60 -1.61 -3.52 14.76
N TYR A 61 -1.79 -2.27 15.19
CA TYR A 61 -1.67 -1.10 14.31
C TYR A 61 -0.29 -1.00 13.64
N TYR A 62 0.79 -1.15 14.41
CA TYR A 62 2.15 -1.11 13.86
C TYR A 62 2.46 -2.25 12.90
N ASN A 63 1.96 -3.46 13.16
CA ASN A 63 2.15 -4.59 12.25
C ASN A 63 1.45 -4.35 10.91
N VAL A 64 0.25 -3.78 10.93
CA VAL A 64 -0.48 -3.40 9.70
C VAL A 64 0.28 -2.33 8.92
N ILE A 65 0.78 -1.28 9.56
CA ILE A 65 1.59 -0.26 8.88
C ILE A 65 2.86 -0.87 8.28
N SER A 66 3.53 -1.75 9.04
CA SER A 66 4.76 -2.40 8.59
C SER A 66 4.51 -3.30 7.38
N SER A 67 3.39 -4.03 7.34
CA SER A 67 3.04 -4.85 6.18
C SER A 67 2.78 -4.00 4.92
N TYR A 68 2.10 -2.86 5.07
CA TYR A 68 1.94 -1.90 3.96
C TYR A 68 3.28 -1.34 3.49
N ALA A 69 4.15 -0.90 4.40
CA ALA A 69 5.48 -0.39 4.06
C ALA A 69 6.30 -1.40 3.24
N LEU A 70 6.26 -2.69 3.63
CA LEU A 70 6.91 -3.77 2.89
C LEU A 70 6.28 -4.00 1.51
N ALA A 71 4.95 -3.91 1.40
CA ALA A 71 4.26 -4.03 0.12
C ALA A 71 4.64 -2.88 -0.85
N TYR A 72 4.63 -1.63 -0.38
CA TYR A 72 5.07 -0.48 -1.19
C TYR A 72 6.54 -0.58 -1.58
N PHE A 73 7.39 -1.05 -0.66
CA PHE A 73 8.80 -1.32 -0.96
C PHE A 73 8.93 -2.35 -2.09
N TYR A 74 8.18 -3.45 -2.03
CA TYR A 74 8.16 -4.47 -3.07
C TYR A 74 7.71 -3.91 -4.44
N TYR A 75 6.60 -3.16 -4.47
CA TYR A 75 6.10 -2.57 -5.72
C TYR A 75 7.03 -1.49 -6.30
N SER A 76 7.82 -0.82 -5.47
CA SER A 76 8.79 0.19 -5.92
C SER A 76 9.97 -0.42 -6.68
N LEU A 77 10.18 -1.73 -6.61
CA LEU A 77 11.22 -2.44 -7.37
C LEU A 77 10.77 -2.80 -8.79
N TRP A 78 9.51 -2.59 -9.14
CA TRP A 78 8.98 -2.93 -10.47
C TRP A 78 9.31 -1.86 -11.51
N LYS A 79 9.53 -2.29 -12.77
CA LYS A 79 9.90 -1.40 -13.89
C LYS A 79 8.81 -0.36 -14.21
N VAL A 80 7.55 -0.78 -14.13
CA VAL A 80 6.38 0.11 -14.24
C VAL A 80 5.60 -0.04 -12.95
N GLN A 81 5.36 1.09 -12.31
CA GLN A 81 4.80 1.16 -10.99
C GLN A 81 3.27 1.27 -11.07
N PRO A 82 2.50 0.51 -10.26
CA PRO A 82 1.06 0.40 -10.44
C PRO A 82 0.31 1.73 -10.27
N TRP A 83 0.81 2.64 -9.42
CA TRP A 83 0.22 3.97 -9.23
C TRP A 83 0.57 5.00 -10.30
N THR A 84 1.24 4.60 -11.38
CA THR A 84 1.45 5.45 -12.57
C THR A 84 0.45 5.18 -13.68
N THR A 85 -0.34 4.11 -13.55
CA THR A 85 -1.29 3.64 -14.56
C THR A 85 -2.70 3.60 -13.99
N CYS A 86 -3.69 3.97 -14.79
CA CYS A 86 -5.09 3.81 -14.41
C CYS A 86 -5.54 2.36 -14.73
N ASN A 87 -5.76 1.51 -13.71
CA ASN A 87 -6.27 0.16 -13.89
C ASN A 87 -7.75 0.07 -13.49
N PRO A 88 -8.61 -0.61 -14.26
CA PRO A 88 -10.05 -0.62 -14.02
C PRO A 88 -10.48 -1.32 -12.72
N GLU A 89 -9.61 -2.11 -12.08
CA GLU A 89 -9.96 -2.85 -10.85
C GLU A 89 -9.96 -1.98 -9.59
N TRP A 90 -9.13 -0.94 -9.54
CA TRP A 90 -8.96 -0.09 -8.35
C TRP A 90 -9.07 1.40 -8.65
N THR A 91 -9.23 1.80 -9.92
CA THR A 91 -9.26 3.19 -10.35
C THR A 91 -10.64 3.63 -10.80
N ASN A 92 -11.00 4.87 -10.47
CA ASN A 92 -12.24 5.52 -10.93
C ASN A 92 -12.15 5.99 -12.39
N GLU A 93 -13.31 6.21 -13.03
CA GLU A 93 -13.40 6.64 -14.44
C GLU A 93 -12.83 8.04 -14.73
N TYR A 94 -12.56 8.80 -13.66
CA TYR A 94 -11.96 10.14 -13.69
C TYR A 94 -10.42 10.13 -13.68
N CYS A 95 -9.76 8.97 -13.76
CA CYS A 95 -8.30 8.91 -13.77
C CYS A 95 -7.71 9.21 -15.15
N PHE A 96 -6.58 9.94 -15.15
CA PHE A 96 -5.73 10.10 -16.32
C PHE A 96 -4.24 10.01 -15.98
N VAL A 97 -3.41 9.73 -17.00
CA VAL A 97 -1.94 9.72 -16.89
C VAL A 97 -1.38 10.96 -17.56
N GLN A 98 -0.50 11.69 -16.86
CA GLN A 98 0.17 12.87 -17.42
C GLN A 98 1.35 12.44 -18.32
N GLY A 99 1.47 13.01 -19.52
CA GLY A 99 2.59 12.79 -20.42
C GLY A 99 2.32 11.85 -21.61
N SER A 100 1.10 11.33 -21.75
CA SER A 100 0.67 10.72 -23.01
C SER A 100 0.38 11.81 -24.04
N VAL A 101 0.79 11.58 -25.30
CA VAL A 101 0.48 12.45 -26.46
C VAL A 101 -1.04 12.68 -26.59
N PHE A 102 -1.84 11.73 -26.09
CA PHE A 102 -3.28 11.79 -26.01
C PHE A 102 -3.74 11.97 -24.56
N LYS A 103 -4.66 12.90 -24.30
CA LYS A 103 -5.27 13.03 -22.97
C LYS A 103 -6.31 11.91 -22.79
N SER A 104 -6.13 11.09 -21.76
CA SER A 104 -6.93 9.87 -21.52
C SER A 104 -7.69 9.98 -20.20
N CYS A 105 -8.91 10.52 -20.24
CA CYS A 105 -9.86 10.43 -19.14
C CYS A 105 -11.13 9.80 -19.69
N LYS A 106 -11.59 8.68 -19.12
CA LYS A 106 -12.63 7.84 -19.73
C LYS A 106 -13.96 8.61 -19.85
N GLU A 107 -14.39 9.24 -18.75
CA GLU A 107 -15.61 10.05 -18.69
C GLU A 107 -15.58 11.24 -19.67
N ALA A 108 -14.47 11.99 -19.67
CA ALA A 108 -14.30 13.14 -20.56
C ALA A 108 -14.29 12.70 -22.04
N ASN A 109 -13.64 11.56 -22.36
CA ASN A 109 -13.58 11.05 -23.71
C ASN A 109 -14.97 10.60 -24.20
N GLU A 110 -15.74 9.88 -23.39
CA GLU A 110 -17.08 9.41 -23.77
C GLU A 110 -18.06 10.58 -23.98
N SER A 111 -18.07 11.55 -23.07
CA SER A 111 -18.92 12.75 -23.18
C SER A 111 -18.55 13.64 -24.38
N LEU A 112 -17.26 13.81 -24.67
CA LEU A 112 -16.79 14.54 -25.85
C LEU A 112 -17.05 13.75 -27.15
N LEU A 113 -16.99 12.42 -27.14
CA LEU A 113 -17.33 11.56 -28.28
C LEU A 113 -18.81 11.65 -28.66
N ILE A 114 -19.71 11.72 -27.68
CA ILE A 114 -21.15 11.85 -27.96
C ILE A 114 -21.45 13.17 -28.67
N LEU A 115 -20.74 14.25 -28.32
CA LEU A 115 -21.01 15.59 -28.84
C LEU A 115 -20.22 15.93 -30.10
N PHE A 116 -18.96 15.50 -30.18
CA PHE A 116 -18.05 15.83 -31.28
C PHE A 116 -17.66 14.63 -32.14
N GLY A 117 -18.19 13.43 -31.88
CA GLY A 117 -17.84 12.22 -32.64
C GLY A 117 -18.19 12.26 -34.14
N ARG A 118 -19.06 13.19 -34.56
CA ARG A 118 -19.44 13.42 -35.98
C ARG A 118 -18.92 14.72 -36.58
N VAL A 119 -18.34 15.60 -35.77
CA VAL A 119 -17.88 16.92 -36.21
C VAL A 119 -16.41 17.08 -35.85
N ASN A 120 -15.59 17.39 -36.84
CA ASN A 120 -14.17 17.65 -36.61
C ASN A 120 -13.98 19.16 -36.49
N SER A 121 -13.51 19.65 -35.33
CA SER A 121 -13.24 21.08 -35.19
C SER A 121 -12.10 21.49 -36.12
N THR A 122 -12.32 22.54 -36.91
CA THR A 122 -11.31 23.18 -37.76
C THR A 122 -10.59 24.33 -37.05
N GLU A 123 -10.86 24.53 -35.76
CA GLU A 123 -10.29 25.61 -34.96
C GLU A 123 -8.82 25.33 -34.64
N SER A 124 -7.98 26.38 -34.69
CA SER A 124 -6.53 26.26 -34.49
C SER A 124 -6.14 25.78 -33.10
N ASP A 125 -7.01 25.98 -32.11
CA ASP A 125 -6.75 25.67 -30.71
C ASP A 125 -7.36 24.33 -30.26
N ALA A 126 -7.82 23.50 -31.21
CA ALA A 126 -8.45 22.23 -30.93
C ALA A 126 -7.46 21.18 -30.36
N VAL A 127 -7.94 20.39 -29.39
CA VAL A 127 -7.20 19.31 -28.72
C VAL A 127 -7.57 17.97 -29.35
N ALA A 128 -6.57 17.16 -29.66
CA ALA A 128 -6.76 15.81 -30.19
C ALA A 128 -7.00 14.79 -29.06
N ILE A 129 -8.08 14.03 -29.17
CA ILE A 129 -8.44 12.93 -28.24
C ILE A 129 -8.37 11.61 -29.00
N ASN A 130 -7.82 10.57 -28.35
CA ASN A 130 -7.75 9.23 -28.91
C ASN A 130 -8.44 8.23 -27.99
N ASN A 131 -9.42 7.51 -28.52
CA ASN A 131 -10.12 6.42 -27.84
C ASN A 131 -9.78 5.02 -28.42
N GLY A 132 -8.55 4.85 -28.92
CA GLY A 132 -8.00 3.60 -29.45
C GLY A 132 -8.25 3.33 -30.94
N SER A 133 -9.16 4.04 -31.61
CA SER A 133 -9.44 3.84 -33.05
C SER A 133 -9.83 5.10 -33.83
N VAL A 134 -10.19 6.18 -33.14
CA VAL A 134 -10.67 7.43 -33.75
C VAL A 134 -9.96 8.60 -33.08
N VAL A 135 -9.43 9.52 -33.90
CA VAL A 135 -8.88 10.81 -33.46
C VAL A 135 -9.90 11.88 -33.76
N ILE A 136 -10.40 12.55 -32.72
CA ILE A 136 -11.34 13.68 -32.85
C ILE A 136 -10.65 14.97 -32.39
N MET A 137 -10.87 16.06 -33.13
CA MET A 137 -10.42 17.39 -32.76
C MET A 137 -11.57 18.13 -32.07
N VAL A 138 -11.36 18.48 -30.81
CA VAL A 138 -12.38 19.10 -29.95
C VAL A 138 -11.93 20.50 -29.52
N PRO A 139 -12.81 21.51 -29.54
CA PRO A 139 -12.48 22.85 -29.02
C PRO A 139 -11.98 22.80 -27.58
N ARG A 140 -10.97 23.63 -27.26
CA ARG A 140 -10.28 23.62 -25.96
C ARG A 140 -11.20 23.97 -24.79
N ASP A 141 -12.10 24.92 -24.95
CA ASP A 141 -12.98 25.39 -23.86
C ASP A 141 -13.88 24.27 -23.33
N GLU A 142 -14.47 23.51 -24.26
CA GLU A 142 -15.34 22.37 -23.93
C GLU A 142 -14.53 21.21 -23.35
N PHE A 143 -13.33 20.98 -23.91
CA PHE A 143 -12.40 20.00 -23.38
C PHE A 143 -12.03 20.32 -21.92
N GLU A 144 -11.61 21.55 -21.64
CA GLU A 144 -11.17 21.97 -20.30
C GLU A 144 -12.34 21.97 -19.30
N ALA A 145 -13.55 22.32 -19.73
CA ALA A 145 -14.74 22.24 -18.87
C ALA A 145 -14.99 20.80 -18.37
N ARG A 146 -14.89 19.80 -19.25
CA ARG A 146 -15.11 18.39 -18.88
C ARG A 146 -13.89 17.75 -18.21
N TYR A 147 -12.69 18.19 -18.56
CA TYR A 147 -11.46 17.63 -18.02
C TYR A 147 -11.15 18.09 -16.58
N LYS A 148 -11.77 19.18 -16.09
CA LYS A 148 -11.64 19.65 -14.70
C LYS A 148 -12.01 18.60 -13.65
N GLY A 149 -12.86 17.63 -13.98
CA GLY A 149 -13.23 16.54 -13.09
C GLY A 149 -12.21 15.42 -12.99
N CYS A 150 -11.22 15.37 -13.89
CA CYS A 150 -10.27 14.27 -13.96
C CYS A 150 -9.08 14.53 -13.03
N LYS A 151 -8.62 13.48 -12.33
CA LYS A 151 -7.45 13.52 -11.43
C LYS A 151 -6.31 12.68 -11.99
N ASN A 152 -5.08 13.09 -11.70
CA ASN A 152 -3.90 12.38 -12.13
C ASN A 152 -3.71 11.10 -11.29
N ALA A 153 -3.27 10.02 -11.94
CA ALA A 153 -3.02 8.73 -11.29
C ALA A 153 -2.11 8.84 -10.06
N ASN A 154 -1.09 9.71 -10.13
CA ASN A 154 -0.14 9.93 -9.03
C ASN A 154 -0.72 10.72 -7.84
N GLU A 155 -1.76 11.54 -8.04
CA GLU A 155 -2.41 12.30 -6.97
C GLU A 155 -3.41 11.44 -6.20
N THR A 156 -4.02 10.45 -6.87
CA THR A 156 -4.98 9.51 -6.25
C THR A 156 -4.32 8.28 -5.64
N SER A 157 -3.00 8.14 -5.75
CA SER A 157 -2.30 6.93 -5.34
C SER A 157 -2.49 6.62 -3.86
N MET A 158 -2.54 7.63 -2.98
CA MET A 158 -2.70 7.38 -1.54
C MET A 158 -4.11 6.86 -1.22
N GLU A 159 -5.15 7.36 -1.90
CA GLU A 159 -6.56 7.03 -1.63
C GLU A 159 -6.97 5.62 -2.11
N GLN A 160 -6.19 4.98 -2.98
CA GLN A 160 -6.54 3.69 -3.60
C GLN A 160 -6.00 2.47 -2.84
N PHE A 161 -5.10 2.68 -1.88
CA PHE A 161 -4.40 1.61 -1.18
C PHE A 161 -4.58 1.66 0.36
N PHE A 162 -5.53 2.47 0.85
CA PHE A 162 -6.08 2.41 2.21
C PHE A 162 -7.47 1.79 2.18
#